data_AF-A0A7V2EKF0-F1
#
_entry.id   AF-A0A7V2EKF0-F1
#
_cell.length_a   1.000
_cell.length_b   1.000
_cell.length_c   1.000
_cell.angle_alpha   90.00
_cell.angle_beta   90.00
_cell.angle_gamma   90.00
#
_symmetry.space_group_name_H-M   'P 1'
#
loop_
_entity.id
_entity.type
_entity.pdbx_description
1 polymer ?
#
loop_
_entity_poly.entity_id
_entity_poly.type
_entity_poly.pdbx_seq_one_letter_code
_entity_poly.pdbx_strand_id
1 'polypeptide(L)' 'MPDRTNELKARVEAKKKELEQNLTQLKAEAHGKKNDEIEKLENQLNELNELIKDGWDNISEAAVEKINSWLQ' A
#
# COMPACT_ATOMS: atom_id res chain seq x y z
N MET A 1 -23.30 -0.67 5.44
CA MET A 1 -22.93 -0.47 4.02
C MET A 1 -21.64 -1.26 3.76
N PRO A 2 -21.73 -2.55 3.40
CA PRO A 2 -20.56 -3.41 3.14
C PRO A 2 -19.81 -3.06 1.83
N ASP A 3 -20.43 -2.36 0.90
CA ASP A 3 -19.86 -2.05 -0.42
C ASP A 3 -18.64 -1.12 -0.38
N ARG A 4 -18.60 -0.14 0.51
CA ARG A 4 -17.48 0.85 0.58
C ARG A 4 -16.17 0.20 1.00
N THR A 5 -16.21 -0.71 1.97
CA THR A 5 -15.01 -1.42 2.44
C THR A 5 -14.48 -2.37 1.37
N ASN A 6 -15.37 -3.04 0.62
CA ASN A 6 -14.98 -3.90 -0.49
C ASN A 6 -14.34 -3.13 -1.65
N GLU A 7 -14.89 -1.96 -2.01
CA GLU A 7 -14.29 -1.10 -3.03
C GLU A 7 -12.92 -0.57 -2.60
N LEU A 8 -12.82 -0.09 -1.36
CA LEU A 8 -11.56 0.39 -0.80
C LEU A 8 -10.51 -0.72 -0.75
N LYS A 9 -10.92 -1.93 -0.34
CA LYS A 9 -10.07 -3.12 -0.36
C LYS A 9 -9.56 -3.43 -1.75
N ALA A 10 -10.43 -3.44 -2.75
CA ALA A 10 -10.02 -3.68 -4.14
C ALA A 10 -9.02 -2.62 -4.64
N ARG A 11 -9.22 -1.35 -4.29
CA ARG A 11 -8.29 -0.26 -4.63
C ARG A 11 -6.95 -0.41 -3.92
N VAL A 12 -6.96 -0.79 -2.64
CA VAL A 12 -5.74 -1.05 -1.86
C VAL A 12 -4.97 -2.25 -2.40
N GLU A 13 -5.65 -3.35 -2.74
CA GLU A 13 -5.01 -4.52 -3.34
C GLU A 13 -4.41 -4.20 -4.71
N ALA A 14 -5.11 -3.42 -5.54
CA ALA A 14 -4.59 -2.94 -6.81
C ALA A 14 -3.33 -2.08 -6.63
N LYS A 15 -3.36 -1.12 -5.69
CA LYS A 15 -2.22 -0.25 -5.41
C LYS A 15 -1.04 -1.01 -4.82
N LYS A 16 -1.29 -1.93 -3.88
CA LYS A 16 -0.26 -2.80 -3.31
C LYS A 16 0.45 -3.57 -4.41
N LYS A 17 -0.29 -4.16 -5.34
CA LYS A 17 0.27 -4.90 -6.47
C LYS A 17 1.10 -3.99 -7.40
N GLU A 18 0.62 -2.78 -7.69
CA GLU A 18 1.37 -1.78 -8.46
C GLU A 18 2.70 -1.40 -7.76
N LEU A 19 2.66 -1.14 -6.46
CA LEU A 19 3.84 -0.83 -5.65
C LEU A 19 4.82 -2.01 -5.60
N GLU A 20 4.33 -3.25 -5.43
CA GLU A 20 5.16 -4.46 -5.45
C GLU A 20 5.80 -4.69 -6.82
N GLN A 21 5.09 -4.42 -7.92
CA GLN A 21 5.65 -4.49 -9.26
C GLN A 21 6.73 -3.43 -9.48
N ASN A 22 6.46 -2.17 -9.12
CA ASN A 22 7.44 -1.09 -9.19
C ASN A 22 8.67 -1.38 -8.33
N LEU A 23 8.47 -1.89 -7.12
CA LEU A 23 9.55 -2.32 -6.23
C LEU A 23 10.40 -3.41 -6.88
N THR A 24 9.76 -4.43 -7.45
CA THR A 24 10.45 -5.55 -8.10
C THR A 24 11.26 -5.07 -9.30
N GLN A 25 10.67 -4.18 -10.10
CA GLN A 25 11.34 -3.59 -11.26
C GLN A 25 12.53 -2.73 -10.81
N LEU A 26 12.34 -1.82 -9.86
CA LEU A 26 13.40 -0.98 -9.32
C LEU A 26 14.50 -1.79 -8.64
N LYS A 27 14.17 -2.85 -7.90
CA LYS A 27 15.18 -3.76 -7.31
C LYS A 27 16.00 -4.49 -8.38
N ALA A 28 15.38 -4.87 -9.49
CA ALA A 28 16.07 -5.46 -10.63
C ALA A 28 16.97 -4.44 -11.34
N GLU A 29 16.51 -3.20 -11.52
CA GLU A 29 17.27 -2.12 -12.16
C GLU A 29 18.39 -1.57 -11.26
N ALA A 30 18.22 -1.60 -9.94
CA ALA A 30 19.11 -0.92 -9.00
C ALA A 30 20.43 -1.64 -8.70
N HIS A 31 20.63 -2.89 -9.13
CA HIS A 31 21.89 -3.68 -9.07
C HIS A 31 22.95 -3.19 -8.04
N GLY A 32 22.57 -3.08 -6.76
CA GLY A 32 23.49 -2.77 -5.65
C GLY A 32 23.52 -1.32 -5.12
N LYS A 33 22.74 -0.37 -5.63
CA LYS A 33 22.54 0.92 -4.94
C LYS A 33 21.21 0.91 -4.19
N LYS A 34 21.25 1.20 -2.88
CA LYS A 34 20.06 1.59 -2.12
C LYS A 34 19.49 2.82 -2.80
N ASN A 35 18.39 2.63 -3.52
CA ASN A 35 17.65 3.70 -4.14
C ASN A 35 16.64 4.20 -3.09
N ASP A 36 16.69 5.47 -2.73
CA ASP A 36 15.73 6.08 -1.80
C ASP A 36 14.27 5.81 -2.22
N GLU A 37 14.02 5.66 -3.53
CA GLU A 37 12.72 5.23 -4.06
C GLU A 37 12.32 3.82 -3.64
N ILE A 38 13.24 2.86 -3.58
CA ILE A 38 12.96 1.49 -3.12
C ILE A 38 12.60 1.53 -1.64
N GLU A 39 13.40 2.23 -0.82
CA GLU A 39 13.16 2.32 0.62
C GLU A 39 11.83 3.04 0.92
N LYS A 40 11.50 4.07 0.14
CA LYS A 40 10.21 4.76 0.21
C LYS A 40 9.05 3.84 -0.14
N LEU A 41 9.16 3.06 -1.22
CA LEU A 41 8.13 2.09 -1.62
C LEU A 41 7.95 0.97 -0.59
N GLU A 42 9.03 0.47 0.01
CA GLU A 42 8.96 -0.53 1.09
C GLU A 42 8.27 0.03 2.33
N ASN A 43 8.62 1.26 2.74
CA ASN A 43 7.96 1.91 3.88
C ASN A 43 6.46 2.12 3.62
N GLN A 44 6.08 2.59 2.43
CA GLN A 44 4.67 2.75 2.07
C GLN A 44 3.91 1.42 2.10
N LEU A 45 4.49 0.34 1.57
CA LEU A 45 3.90 -1.00 1.65
C LEU A 45 3.76 -1.48 3.09
N ASN A 46 4.75 -1.21 3.94
CA ASN A 46 4.73 -1.64 5.33
C ASN A 46 3.65 -0.89 6.12
N GLU A 47 3.60 0.43 6.02
CA GLU A 47 2.55 1.24 6.66
C GLU A 47 1.15 0.83 6.21
N LEU A 48 0.96 0.54 4.91
CA LEU A 48 -0.32 0.07 4.38
C LEU A 48 -0.70 -1.29 5.00
N ASN A 49 0.26 -2.21 5.13
CA ASN A 49 0.05 -3.51 5.78
C ASN A 49 -0.22 -3.36 7.29
N GLU A 50 0.43 -2.42 7.98
CA GLU A 50 0.19 -2.15 9.39
C GLU A 50 -1.21 -1.56 9.62
N LEU A 51 -1.66 -0.64 8.77
CA LEU A 51 -3.01 -0.06 8.84
C LEU A 51 -4.13 -1.09 8.65
N ILE A 52 -3.87 -2.18 7.93
CA ILE A 52 -4.83 -3.27 7.68
C ILE A 52 -4.53 -4.54 8.48
N LYS A 53 -3.52 -4.52 9.37
CA LYS A 53 -3.04 -5.69 10.11
C LYS A 53 -4.11 -6.27 11.05
N ASP A 54 -4.88 -5.39 11.68
CA ASP A 54 -6.02 -5.75 12.53
C ASP A 54 -7.27 -6.21 11.74
N GLY A 55 -7.13 -6.28 10.41
CA GLY A 55 -8.16 -6.71 9.47
C GLY A 55 -9.03 -5.56 8.97
N TRP A 56 -9.55 -5.72 7.75
CA TRP A 56 -10.48 -4.78 7.12
C TRP A 56 -11.75 -4.53 7.92
N ASP A 57 -12.11 -5.42 8.85
CA ASP A 57 -13.29 -5.31 9.70
C ASP A 57 -13.08 -4.33 10.87
N ASN A 58 -11.83 -4.12 11.31
CA ASN A 58 -11.47 -3.23 12.41
C ASN A 58 -10.80 -1.93 11.94
N ILE A 59 -10.79 -1.66 10.63
CA ILE A 59 -10.14 -0.46 10.11
C ILE A 59 -10.93 0.79 10.54
N SER A 60 -10.25 1.70 11.22
CA SER A 60 -10.86 2.98 11.64
C SER A 60 -11.07 3.89 10.43
N GLU A 61 -12.07 4.78 10.48
CA GLU A 61 -12.30 5.78 9.43
C GLU A 61 -11.05 6.64 9.18
N ALA A 62 -10.28 6.96 10.22
CA ALA A 62 -9.01 7.67 10.09
C ALA A 62 -7.96 6.89 9.25
N ALA A 63 -7.93 5.56 9.36
CA ALA A 63 -7.05 4.72 8.54
C ALA A 63 -7.56 4.65 7.09
N VAL A 64 -8.88 4.59 6.90
CA VAL A 64 -9.51 4.68 5.57
C VAL A 64 -9.20 6.01 4.88
N GLU A 65 -9.28 7.14 5.59
CA GLU A 65 -8.95 8.46 5.05
C GLU A 65 -7.46 8.59 4.69
N LYS A 66 -6.57 8.07 5.53
CA LYS A 66 -5.13 8.00 5.21
C LYS A 66 -4.88 7.18 3.95
N ILE A 67 -5.47 6.00 3.87
CA ILE A 67 -5.37 5.13 2.70
C ILE A 67 -5.94 5.81 1.45
N ASN A 68 -7.10 6.44 1.55
CA ASN A 68 -7.68 7.19 0.42
C ASN A 68 -6.77 8.32 -0.04
N SER A 69 -6.15 9.05 0.89
CA SER A 69 -5.18 10.11 0.56
C SER A 69 -3.93 9.57 -0.14
N TRP A 70 -3.58 8.31 0.08
CA TRP A 70 -2.49 7.62 -0.62
C TRP A 70 -2.90 7.02 -1.97
N LEU A 71 -4.21 6.80 -2.17
CA LEU A 71 -4.80 6.26 -3.40
C LEU A 71 -5.31 7.33 -4.38
N GLN A 72 -5.37 8.59 -3.96
CA GLN A 72 -5.65 9.75 -4.81
C GLN A 72 -4.40 10.21 -5.55
#